data_AF-A0A5M9TQJ9-F1
#
_entry.id   AF-A0A5M9TQJ9-F1
#
_cell.length_a   1.000
_cell.length_b   1.000
_cell.length_c   1.000
_cell.angle_alpha   90.00
_cell.angle_beta   90.00
_cell.angle_gamma   90.00
#
_symmetry.space_group_name_H-M   'P 1'
#
loop_
_entity.id
_entity.type
_entity.pdbx_description
1 polymer ?
#
loop_
_entity_poly.entity_id
_entity_poly.type
_entity_poly.pdbx_seq_one_letter_code
_entity_poly.pdbx_strand_id
1 'polypeptide(L)'
;MPLPISPFPLKIAAEIAAYYRDRGYWASCTPEDIMRLADSYDELHVWEQNVWAYYKKEDRYFSLDEVTNPQDGQFAVIVMGQKRIIRYKYQNGEWVYMQDELTS
;
A
#
# COMPACT_ATOMS: atom_id res chain seq x y z
N MET A 1 -22.18 -0.19 -6.37
CA MET A 1 -22.38 0.95 -7.30
C MET A 1 -21.00 1.47 -7.64
N PRO A 2 -20.67 1.76 -8.92
CA PRO A 2 -19.36 2.27 -9.27
C PRO A 2 -19.09 3.60 -8.55
N LEU A 3 -17.84 3.80 -8.13
CA LEU A 3 -17.44 5.03 -7.45
C LEU A 3 -17.65 6.24 -8.36
N PRO A 4 -18.14 7.38 -7.83
CA PRO A 4 -18.31 8.57 -8.64
C PRO A 4 -16.94 9.05 -9.13
N ILE A 5 -16.86 9.37 -10.42
CA ILE A 5 -15.64 9.89 -11.04
C ILE A 5 -15.36 11.26 -10.44
N SER A 6 -14.33 11.34 -9.60
CA SER A 6 -13.80 12.58 -9.07
C SER A 6 -12.27 12.55 -9.11
N PRO A 7 -11.58 13.71 -9.10
CA PRO A 7 -10.14 13.77 -9.34
C PRO A 7 -9.30 12.95 -8.35
N PHE A 8 -9.77 12.84 -7.10
CA PHE A 8 -9.06 12.14 -6.04
C PHE A 8 -9.03 10.61 -6.21
N PRO A 9 -10.16 9.88 -6.27
CA PRO A 9 -10.15 8.44 -6.50
C PRO A 9 -9.57 8.07 -7.86
N LEU A 10 -9.72 8.92 -8.90
CA LEU A 10 -9.09 8.65 -10.20
C LEU A 10 -7.57 8.68 -10.13
N LYS A 11 -7.00 9.57 -9.30
CA LYS A 11 -5.54 9.60 -9.05
C LYS A 11 -5.08 8.31 -8.36
N ILE A 12 -5.78 7.87 -7.33
CA ILE A 12 -5.46 6.62 -6.63
C ILE A 12 -5.58 5.42 -7.59
N ALA A 13 -6.65 5.37 -8.38
CA ALA A 13 -6.88 4.36 -9.39
C ALA A 13 -5.76 4.33 -10.45
N ALA A 14 -5.19 5.48 -10.81
CA ALA A 14 -4.07 5.55 -11.73
C ALA A 14 -2.78 4.95 -11.15
N GLU A 15 -2.51 5.17 -9.87
CA GLU A 15 -1.36 4.54 -9.19
C GLU A 15 -1.54 3.01 -9.09
N ILE A 16 -2.76 2.55 -8.79
CA ILE A 16 -3.09 1.12 -8.75
C ILE A 16 -2.94 0.51 -10.14
N ALA A 17 -3.48 1.14 -11.19
CA ALA A 17 -3.35 0.63 -12.55
C ALA A 17 -1.87 0.53 -12.98
N ALA A 18 -1.03 1.51 -12.60
CA ALA A 18 0.41 1.45 -12.82
C ALA A 18 1.06 0.27 -12.09
N TYR A 19 0.74 0.07 -10.81
CA TYR A 19 1.19 -1.08 -10.04
C TYR A 19 0.84 -2.42 -10.71
N TYR A 20 -0.39 -2.59 -11.19
CA TYR A 20 -0.79 -3.83 -11.90
C TYR A 20 -0.03 -4.05 -13.20
N ARG A 21 0.30 -2.98 -13.93
CA ARG A 21 1.12 -3.05 -15.15
C ARG A 21 2.56 -3.41 -14.82
N ASP A 22 3.17 -2.75 -13.84
CA ASP A 22 4.57 -2.97 -13.44
C ASP A 22 4.79 -4.38 -12.87
N ARG A 23 3.79 -4.94 -12.20
CA ARG A 23 3.80 -6.34 -11.74
C ARG A 23 3.58 -7.36 -12.85
N GLY A 24 3.19 -6.91 -14.05
CA GLY A 24 2.84 -7.79 -15.16
C GLY A 24 1.52 -8.54 -15.00
N TYR A 25 0.68 -8.15 -14.03
CA TYR A 25 -0.60 -8.79 -13.77
C TYR A 25 -1.66 -8.44 -14.81
N TRP A 26 -1.67 -7.19 -15.25
CA TRP A 26 -2.62 -6.71 -16.26
C TRP A 26 -2.00 -5.56 -17.07
N ALA A 27 -1.38 -5.90 -18.19
CA ALA A 27 -0.60 -4.96 -19.00
C ALA A 27 -1.42 -3.78 -19.57
N SER A 28 -2.71 -3.97 -19.84
CA SER A 28 -3.61 -2.95 -20.38
C SER A 28 -4.49 -2.28 -19.32
N CYS A 29 -4.19 -2.47 -18.02
CA CYS A 29 -5.01 -1.93 -16.95
C CYS A 29 -5.08 -0.40 -17.02
N THR A 30 -6.28 0.17 -16.96
CA THR A 30 -6.52 1.61 -16.95
C THR A 30 -7.04 2.08 -15.59
N PRO A 31 -6.93 3.38 -15.24
CA PRO A 31 -7.56 3.92 -14.03
C PRO A 31 -9.08 3.66 -14.00
N GLU A 32 -9.76 3.77 -15.14
CA GLU A 32 -11.21 3.53 -15.28
C GLU A 32 -11.58 2.08 -14.99
N ASP A 33 -10.72 1.12 -15.36
CA ASP A 33 -10.90 -0.29 -15.00
C ASP A 33 -10.87 -0.50 -13.49
N ILE A 34 -9.92 0.14 -12.80
CA ILE A 34 -9.83 0.08 -11.34
C ILE A 34 -11.07 0.72 -10.70
N MET A 35 -11.49 1.88 -11.18
CA MET A 35 -12.70 2.57 -10.68
C MET A 35 -13.98 1.75 -10.88
N ARG A 36 -14.05 0.94 -11.94
CA ARG A 36 -15.17 0.04 -12.23
C ARG A 36 -15.15 -1.21 -11.34
N LEU A 37 -13.97 -1.66 -10.91
CA LEU A 37 -13.79 -2.83 -10.06
C LEU A 37 -13.94 -2.52 -8.57
N ALA A 38 -13.59 -1.31 -8.14
CA ALA A 38 -13.71 -0.92 -6.74
C ALA A 38 -15.19 -0.77 -6.34
N ASP A 39 -15.61 -1.56 -5.35
CA ASP A 39 -16.95 -1.50 -4.76
C ASP A 39 -17.10 -0.33 -3.79
N SER A 40 -15.98 0.20 -3.27
CA SER A 40 -15.95 1.28 -2.28
C SER A 40 -14.63 2.06 -2.26
N TYR A 41 -14.65 3.25 -1.68
CA TYR A 41 -13.42 4.03 -1.43
C TYR A 41 -12.46 3.29 -0.49
N ASP A 42 -13.00 2.55 0.48
CA ASP A 42 -12.20 1.75 1.40
C ASP A 42 -11.41 0.67 0.65
N GLU A 43 -12.03 0.01 -0.33
CA GLU A 43 -11.35 -0.98 -1.16
C GLU A 43 -10.25 -0.34 -2.02
N LEU A 44 -10.51 0.85 -2.57
CA LEU A 44 -9.51 1.61 -3.31
C LEU A 44 -8.29 1.95 -2.43
N HIS A 45 -8.52 2.40 -1.19
CA HIS A 45 -7.46 2.69 -0.23
C HIS A 45 -6.71 1.45 0.23
N VAL A 46 -7.39 0.32 0.37
CA VAL A 46 -6.77 -0.98 0.63
C VAL A 46 -5.80 -1.36 -0.49
N TRP A 47 -6.21 -1.18 -1.76
CA TRP A 47 -5.32 -1.44 -2.89
C TRP A 47 -4.15 -0.48 -2.95
N GLU A 48 -4.37 0.80 -2.64
CA GLU A 48 -3.34 1.83 -2.53
C GLU A 48 -2.23 1.44 -1.53
N GLN A 49 -2.57 0.77 -0.42
CA GLN A 49 -1.56 0.27 0.53
C GLN A 49 -0.56 -0.70 -0.12
N ASN A 50 -1.03 -1.58 -1.02
CA ASN A 50 -0.16 -2.50 -1.74
C ASN A 50 0.74 -1.75 -2.73
N VAL A 51 0.22 -0.69 -3.36
CA VAL A 51 1.00 0.18 -4.25
C VAL A 51 2.14 0.84 -3.46
N TRP A 52 1.83 1.40 -2.29
CA TRP A 52 2.82 2.04 -1.44
C TRP A 52 3.88 1.06 -0.93
N ALA A 53 3.47 -0.16 -0.54
CA ALA A 53 4.40 -1.22 -0.15
C ALA A 53 5.29 -1.71 -1.29
N TYR A 54 4.80 -1.69 -2.53
CA TYR A 54 5.60 -2.07 -3.70
C TYR A 54 6.66 -1.02 -4.04
N TYR A 55 6.27 0.26 -4.08
CA TYR A 55 7.18 1.36 -4.40
C TYR A 55 7.95 1.91 -3.19
N LYS A 56 7.82 1.30 -2.00
CA LYS A 56 8.46 1.71 -0.74
C LYS A 56 8.13 3.15 -0.33
N LYS A 57 6.89 3.59 -0.60
CA LYS A 57 6.39 4.91 -0.17
C LYS A 57 6.07 4.88 1.32
N GLU A 58 6.33 5.98 2.01
CA GLU A 58 6.02 6.16 3.45
C GLU A 58 6.56 5.03 4.34
N ASP A 59 7.74 4.49 4.01
CA ASP A 59 8.34 3.36 4.74
C ASP A 59 7.42 2.12 4.79
N ARG A 60 6.60 1.89 3.77
CA ARG A 60 5.74 0.70 3.66
C ARG A 60 6.45 -0.42 2.90
N TYR A 61 6.29 -1.63 3.39
CA TYR A 61 6.91 -2.86 2.87
C TYR A 61 5.92 -4.03 2.96
N PHE A 62 6.15 -5.09 2.18
CA PHE A 62 5.45 -6.37 2.33
C PHE A 62 6.11 -7.26 3.40
N SER A 63 7.41 -7.08 3.65
CA SER A 63 8.11 -7.73 4.77
C SER A 63 9.30 -6.89 5.26
N LEU A 64 9.76 -7.16 6.48
CA LEU A 64 10.94 -6.51 7.06
C LEU A 64 12.23 -6.84 6.29
N ASP A 65 12.28 -7.99 5.62
CA ASP A 65 13.44 -8.44 4.83
C ASP A 65 13.68 -7.56 3.60
N GLU A 66 12.68 -6.80 3.16
CA GLU A 66 12.81 -5.84 2.07
C GLU A 66 13.53 -4.55 2.49
N VAL A 67 13.71 -4.31 3.81
CA VAL A 67 14.42 -3.13 4.32
C VAL A 67 15.92 -3.44 4.37
N THR A 68 16.66 -2.99 3.36
CA THR A 68 18.11 -3.16 3.31
C THR A 68 18.84 -2.13 4.17
N ASN A 69 19.76 -2.59 5.04
CA ASN A 69 20.59 -1.74 5.91
C ASN A 69 19.79 -0.74 6.79
N PRO A 70 18.85 -1.23 7.62
CA PRO A 70 18.02 -0.36 8.46
C PRO A 70 18.86 0.46 9.45
N GLN A 71 18.44 1.69 9.68
CA GLN A 71 19.07 2.61 10.62
C GLN A 71 18.33 2.63 11.95
N ASP A 72 19.05 2.81 13.06
CA ASP A 72 18.42 2.95 14.37
C ASP A 72 17.47 4.15 14.37
N GLY A 73 16.24 3.90 14.82
CA GLY A 73 15.13 4.87 14.80
C GLY A 73 14.26 4.81 13.54
N GLN A 74 14.65 4.05 12.50
CA GLN A 74 13.86 3.90 11.28
C GLN A 74 12.55 3.16 11.55
N PHE A 75 11.49 3.57 10.85
CA PHE A 75 10.20 2.87 10.87
C PHE A 75 10.05 1.98 9.64
N ALA A 76 9.28 0.91 9.79
CA ALA A 76 8.77 0.11 8.68
C ALA A 76 7.31 -0.22 8.96
N VAL A 77 6.45 -0.05 7.95
CA VAL A 77 5.04 -0.41 8.00
C VAL A 77 4.82 -1.62 7.11
N ILE A 78 4.54 -2.76 7.71
CA ILE A 78 4.31 -4.02 7.00
C ILE A 78 2.85 -4.13 6.60
N VAL A 79 2.60 -4.14 5.29
CA VAL A 79 1.27 -4.30 4.71
C VAL A 79 0.97 -5.80 4.58
N MET A 80 0.08 -6.31 5.42
CA MET A 80 -0.33 -7.71 5.45
C MET A 80 -1.76 -7.89 4.93
N GLY A 81 -1.86 -8.38 3.71
CA GLY A 81 -3.15 -8.60 3.07
C GLY A 81 -3.93 -7.30 2.87
N GLN A 82 -5.26 -7.38 2.88
CA GLN A 82 -6.09 -6.25 2.48
C GLN A 82 -6.23 -5.14 3.53
N LYS A 83 -6.23 -5.44 4.83
CA LYS A 83 -6.61 -4.42 5.85
C LYS A 83 -5.67 -4.29 7.03
N ARG A 84 -4.63 -5.12 7.12
CA ARG A 84 -3.76 -5.12 8.30
C ARG A 84 -2.44 -4.48 7.94
N ILE A 85 -2.09 -3.43 8.67
CA ILE A 85 -0.75 -2.85 8.66
C ILE A 85 -0.18 -3.02 10.05
N ILE A 86 1.09 -3.43 10.12
CA ILE A 86 1.83 -3.50 11.38
C ILE A 86 3.00 -2.54 11.30
N ARG A 87 3.21 -1.75 12.34
CA ARG A 87 4.36 -0.85 12.40
C ARG A 87 5.49 -1.46 13.22
N TYR A 88 6.71 -1.30 12.74
CA TYR A 88 7.93 -1.66 13.45
C TYR A 88 8.85 -0.45 13.53
N LYS A 89 9.72 -0.45 14.54
CA LYS A 89 10.82 0.49 14.67
C LYS A 89 12.12 -0.28 14.84
N TYR A 90 13.15 0.06 14.07
CA TYR A 90 14.46 -0.55 14.22
C TYR A 90 15.21 0.09 15.38
N GLN A 91 15.64 -0.69 16.36
CA GLN A 91 16.39 -0.22 17.52
C GLN A 91 17.38 -1.29 17.99
N ASN A 92 18.62 -0.89 18.24
CA ASN A 92 19.67 -1.76 18.78
C ASN A 92 19.93 -3.02 17.92
N GLY A 93 19.76 -2.91 16.60
CA GLY A 93 19.96 -4.03 15.68
C GLY A 93 18.74 -4.94 15.47
N GLU A 94 17.58 -4.61 16.04
CA GLU A 94 16.38 -5.44 15.96
C GLU A 94 15.14 -4.61 15.56
N TRP A 95 14.19 -5.26 14.88
CA TRP A 95 12.88 -4.69 14.61
C TRP A 95 11.93 -4.92 15.79
N VAL A 96 11.53 -3.83 16.44
CA VAL A 96 10.60 -3.86 17.57
C VAL A 96 9.20 -3.52 17.07
N TYR A 97 8.23 -4.39 17.37
CA TYR A 97 6.82 -4.15 17.07
C TYR A 97 6.30 -2.91 17.80
N MET A 98 5.68 -2.00 17.06
CA MET A 98 4.98 -0.83 17.57
C MET A 98 3.48 -1.15 17.50
N GLN A 99 2.79 -1.06 18.64
CA GLN A 99 1.37 -1.39 18.75
C GLN A 99 0.55 -0.78 17.61
N ASP A 100 -0.29 -1.61 16.97
CA ASP A 100 -1.17 -1.21 15.88
C ASP A 100 -2.02 0.01 16.29
N GLU A 101 -1.86 1.13 15.58
CA GLU A 101 -2.91 2.14 15.53
C GLU A 101 -4.06 1.52 14.73
N LEU A 102 -5.01 0.91 15.44
CA LEU A 102 -6.31 0.57 14.86
C LEU A 102 -6.83 1.83 14.18
N THR A 103 -6.86 1.83 12.85
CA THR A 103 -7.54 2.87 12.08
C THR A 103 -9.02 2.79 12.44
N SER A 104 -9.43 3.67 13.35
CA SER A 104 -10.82 3.90 13.77
C SER A 104 -11.67 4.41 12.63
#